data_AF-A0A2E4DFE2-F1
#
_entry.id   AF-A0A2E4DFE2-F1
#
_cell.length_a   1.000
_cell.length_b   1.000
_cell.length_c   1.000
_cell.angle_alpha   90.00
_cell.angle_beta   90.00
_cell.angle_gamma   90.00
#
_symmetry.space_group_name_H-M   'P 1'
#
loop_
_entity.id
_entity.type
_entity.pdbx_description
1 polymer ?
#
loop_
_entity_poly.entity_id
_entity_poly.type
_entity_poly.pdbx_seq_one_letter_code
_entity_poly.pdbx_strand_id
1 'polypeptide(L)'
;MMKKLGQKTEEQTSLLLQSNLMSKTLILLFLILCLGCGLTTTRPKQEMSYAQAAFLAAKQAKAEVHAPQLYRKAELLYLKAKSAYKRKYFNKAKEYAEQCQKFSEQAEYQAFRKVALGE
;
A
#
# COMPACT_ATOMS: atom_id res chain seq x y z
N MET A 1 -19.04 -33.26 -62.82
CA MET A 1 -18.35 -31.97 -62.57
C MET A 1 -18.79 -31.31 -61.23
N MET A 2 -19.05 -32.08 -60.16
CA MET A 2 -19.67 -31.53 -58.92
C MET A 2 -18.81 -31.59 -57.64
N LYS A 3 -17.59 -32.16 -57.67
CA LYS A 3 -16.75 -32.32 -56.47
C LYS A 3 -16.07 -31.02 -55.97
N LYS A 4 -16.01 -29.96 -56.79
CA LYS A 4 -15.28 -28.72 -56.46
C LYS A 4 -16.00 -27.79 -55.47
N LEU A 5 -17.32 -27.93 -55.29
CA LEU A 5 -18.09 -27.06 -54.39
C LEU A 5 -17.92 -27.44 -52.91
N GLY A 6 -17.87 -28.74 -52.59
CA GLY A 6 -17.75 -29.23 -51.21
C GLY A 6 -16.37 -29.00 -50.57
N GLN A 7 -15.28 -29.09 -51.35
CA GLN A 7 -13.93 -28.84 -50.83
C GLN A 7 -13.72 -27.37 -50.44
N LYS A 8 -14.36 -26.44 -51.14
CA LYS A 8 -14.24 -25.00 -50.85
C LYS A 8 -14.96 -24.62 -49.54
N THR A 9 -16.05 -25.28 -49.21
CA THR A 9 -16.79 -25.06 -47.95
C THR A 9 -16.05 -25.58 -46.73
N GLU A 10 -15.35 -26.72 -46.81
CA GLU A 10 -14.55 -27.25 -45.68
C GLU A 10 -13.27 -26.44 -45.42
N GLU A 11 -12.66 -25.91 -46.49
CA GLU A 11 -11.51 -25.02 -46.38
C GLU A 11 -11.89 -23.68 -45.73
N GLN A 12 -13.08 -23.15 -46.06
CA GLN A 12 -13.60 -21.93 -45.43
C GLN A 12 -13.98 -22.13 -43.95
N THR A 13 -14.54 -23.27 -43.56
CA THR A 13 -14.92 -23.53 -42.15
C THR A 13 -13.70 -23.74 -41.26
N SER A 14 -12.67 -24.45 -41.74
CA SER A 14 -11.41 -24.65 -41.01
C SER A 14 -10.66 -23.33 -40.76
N LEU A 15 -10.62 -22.43 -41.73
CA LEU A 15 -10.06 -21.08 -41.57
C LEU A 15 -10.82 -20.23 -40.53
N LEU A 16 -12.16 -20.31 -40.52
CA LEU A 16 -12.99 -19.62 -39.52
C LEU A 16 -12.83 -20.21 -38.12
N LEU A 17 -12.59 -21.53 -38.00
CA LEU A 17 -12.37 -22.16 -36.70
C LEU A 17 -11.01 -21.79 -36.11
N GLN A 18 -9.99 -21.66 -36.96
CA GLN A 18 -8.63 -21.25 -36.60
C GLN A 18 -8.58 -19.77 -36.15
N SER A 19 -9.32 -18.86 -36.81
CA SER A 19 -9.40 -17.46 -36.41
C SER A 19 -10.13 -17.25 -35.07
N ASN A 20 -11.20 -18.00 -34.83
CA ASN A 20 -11.93 -17.97 -33.56
C ASN A 20 -11.11 -18.54 -32.39
N LEU A 21 -10.27 -19.55 -32.63
CA LEU A 21 -9.37 -20.10 -31.61
C LEU A 21 -8.25 -19.10 -31.23
N MET A 22 -7.66 -18.44 -32.23
CA MET A 22 -6.66 -17.38 -31.99
C MET A 22 -7.27 -16.19 -31.23
N SER A 23 -8.50 -15.78 -31.57
CA SER A 23 -9.21 -14.69 -30.89
C SER A 23 -9.54 -15.02 -29.43
N LYS A 24 -10.03 -16.23 -29.14
CA LYS A 24 -10.28 -16.69 -27.75
C LYS A 24 -9.00 -16.75 -26.91
N THR A 25 -7.88 -17.14 -27.51
CA THR A 25 -6.57 -17.19 -26.83
C THR A 25 -6.07 -15.78 -26.50
N LEU A 26 -6.29 -14.82 -27.40
CA LEU A 26 -5.95 -13.40 -27.17
C LEU A 26 -6.80 -12.78 -26.05
N ILE A 27 -8.10 -13.08 -26.02
CA ILE A 27 -9.03 -12.63 -24.97
C ILE A 27 -8.64 -13.21 -23.60
N LEU A 28 -8.27 -14.49 -23.54
CA LEU A 28 -7.82 -15.14 -22.30
C LEU A 28 -6.50 -14.53 -21.79
N LEU A 29 -5.55 -14.26 -22.68
CA LEU A 29 -4.29 -13.61 -22.33
C LEU A 29 -4.51 -12.18 -21.78
N PHE A 30 -5.43 -11.44 -22.39
CA PHE A 30 -5.82 -10.10 -21.93
C PHE A 30 -6.47 -10.14 -20.53
N LEU A 31 -7.36 -11.10 -20.29
CA LEU A 31 -7.95 -11.36 -18.97
C LEU A 31 -6.89 -11.65 -17.90
N ILE A 32 -5.88 -12.45 -18.21
CA ILE A 32 -4.78 -12.77 -17.28
C ILE A 32 -3.93 -11.53 -17.00
N LEU A 33 -3.64 -10.69 -18.00
CA LEU A 33 -2.88 -9.45 -17.81
C LEU A 33 -3.64 -8.45 -16.91
N CYS A 34 -4.96 -8.32 -17.07
CA CYS A 34 -5.78 -7.43 -16.25
C CYS A 34 -5.84 -7.87 -14.77
N LEU A 35 -5.70 -9.16 -14.48
CA LEU A 35 -5.75 -9.69 -13.11
C LEU A 35 -4.42 -9.56 -12.34
N GLY A 36 -3.30 -9.25 -13.00
CA GLY A 36 -1.98 -9.22 -12.38
C GLY A 36 -1.61 -7.98 -11.55
N CYS A 37 -2.42 -6.91 -11.57
CA CYS A 37 -1.99 -5.59 -11.06
C CYS A 37 -2.12 -5.38 -9.53
N GLY A 38 -2.61 -6.37 -8.77
CA GLY A 38 -3.03 -6.17 -7.36
C GLY A 38 -2.02 -6.53 -6.25
N LEU A 39 -0.87 -7.11 -6.56
CA LEU A 39 0.01 -7.72 -5.53
C LEU A 39 1.15 -6.82 -5.03
N THR A 40 1.29 -5.59 -5.53
CA THR A 40 2.38 -4.71 -5.14
C THR A 40 1.98 -3.84 -3.95
N THR A 41 2.24 -4.32 -2.72
CA THR A 41 2.23 -3.43 -1.57
C THR A 41 3.44 -2.52 -1.64
N THR A 42 3.21 -1.22 -1.84
CA THR A 42 4.27 -0.22 -1.92
C THR A 42 4.94 -0.02 -0.56
N ARG A 43 6.25 0.22 -0.56
CA ARG A 43 7.02 0.45 0.66
C ARG A 43 6.72 1.87 1.19
N PRO A 44 6.19 2.05 2.42
CA PRO A 44 5.73 3.34 2.94
C PRO A 44 6.90 4.18 3.47
N LYS A 45 7.83 4.58 2.59
CA LYS A 45 9.03 5.35 2.99
C LYS A 45 8.65 6.73 3.53
N GLN A 46 7.66 7.36 2.90
CA GLN A 46 7.23 8.72 3.20
C GLN A 46 6.52 8.77 4.57
N GLU A 47 5.57 7.87 4.81
CA GLU A 47 4.82 7.79 6.05
C GLU A 47 5.74 7.46 7.24
N MET A 48 6.71 6.56 7.05
CA MET A 48 7.73 6.28 8.07
C MET A 48 8.60 7.52 8.39
N SER A 49 8.94 8.31 7.37
CA SER A 49 9.71 9.55 7.54
C SER A 49 8.92 10.60 8.32
N TYR A 50 7.63 10.76 8.03
CA TYR A 50 6.74 11.69 8.74
C TYR A 50 6.55 11.28 10.20
N ALA A 51 6.30 10.00 10.47
CA ALA A 51 6.21 9.47 11.82
C ALA A 51 7.50 9.72 12.62
N GLN A 52 8.67 9.53 12.01
CA GLN A 52 9.95 9.81 12.65
C GLN A 52 10.14 11.30 12.95
N ALA A 53 9.83 12.18 11.99
CA ALA A 53 9.94 13.62 12.18
C ALA A 53 9.02 14.11 13.32
N ALA A 54 7.76 13.68 13.32
CA ALA A 54 6.79 14.03 14.36
C ALA A 54 7.22 13.50 15.74
N PHE A 55 7.72 12.26 15.82
CA PHE A 55 8.18 11.70 17.09
C PHE A 55 9.40 12.45 17.65
N LEU A 56 10.32 12.88 16.78
CA LEU A 56 11.46 13.71 17.17
C LEU A 56 11.02 15.09 17.64
N ALA A 57 10.06 15.71 16.96
CA ALA A 57 9.49 17.01 17.36
C ALA A 57 8.83 16.93 18.75
N ALA A 58 8.00 15.90 19.00
CA ALA A 58 7.42 15.65 20.31
C ALA A 58 8.49 15.45 21.40
N LYS A 59 9.60 14.76 21.08
CA LYS A 59 10.73 14.61 22.00
C LYS A 59 11.41 15.94 22.30
N GLN A 60 11.64 16.77 21.27
CA GLN A 60 12.25 18.10 21.43
C GLN A 60 11.37 19.03 22.29
N ALA A 61 10.04 18.92 22.17
CA ALA A 61 9.08 19.60 23.02
C ALA A 61 9.01 19.05 24.46
N LYS A 62 9.85 18.09 24.83
CA LYS A 62 9.85 17.41 26.15
C LYS A 62 8.49 16.80 26.48
N ALA A 63 7.79 16.25 25.48
CA ALA A 63 6.49 15.63 25.70
C ALA A 63 6.54 14.41 26.64
N GLU A 64 7.70 13.81 26.86
CA GLU A 64 7.91 12.78 27.88
C GLU A 64 7.63 13.28 29.31
N VAL A 65 7.81 14.58 29.58
CA VAL A 65 7.52 15.21 30.88
C VAL A 65 6.11 15.79 30.89
N HIS A 66 5.79 16.59 29.86
CA HIS A 66 4.55 17.37 29.87
C HIS A 66 3.33 16.58 29.36
N ALA A 67 3.51 15.58 28.48
CA ALA A 67 2.44 14.76 27.91
C ALA A 67 2.79 13.25 27.86
N PRO A 68 3.19 12.64 29.01
CA PRO A 68 3.79 11.30 29.04
C PRO A 68 2.89 10.20 28.47
N GLN A 69 1.58 10.30 28.69
CA GLN A 69 0.60 9.31 28.24
C GLN A 69 0.52 9.22 26.72
N LEU A 70 0.54 10.37 26.03
CA LEU A 70 0.52 10.41 24.57
C LEU A 70 1.89 10.06 24.00
N TYR A 71 2.97 10.58 24.60
CA TYR A 71 4.33 10.29 24.19
C TYR A 71 4.64 8.79 24.24
N ARG A 72 4.24 8.11 25.32
CA ARG A 72 4.45 6.66 25.46
C ARG A 72 3.66 5.84 24.44
N LYS A 73 2.44 6.26 24.10
CA LYS A 73 1.65 5.64 23.03
C LYS A 73 2.33 5.80 21.67
N ALA A 74 2.81 7.01 21.36
CA ALA A 74 3.55 7.30 20.13
C ALA A 74 4.82 6.44 20.04
N GLU A 75 5.59 6.34 21.13
CA GLU A 75 6.81 5.54 21.19
C GLU A 75 6.55 4.04 20.90
N LEU A 76 5.53 3.46 21.54
CA LEU A 76 5.16 2.07 21.31
C LEU A 76 4.75 1.83 19.84
N LEU A 77 4.02 2.76 19.24
CA LEU A 77 3.63 2.69 17.83
C LEU A 77 4.83 2.86 16.90
N TYR A 78 5.75 3.76 17.21
CA TYR A 78 6.99 3.96 16.46
C TYR A 78 7.84 2.68 16.42
N LEU A 79 8.00 2.02 17.56
CA LEU A 79 8.71 0.74 17.67
C LEU A 79 8.02 -0.37 16.87
N LYS A 80 6.68 -0.46 16.96
CA LYS A 80 5.88 -1.40 16.16
C LYS A 80 6.01 -1.14 14.67
N ALA A 81 5.97 0.13 14.24
CA ALA A 81 6.14 0.54 12.85
C ALA A 81 7.51 0.11 12.31
N LYS A 82 8.60 0.40 13.04
CA LYS A 82 9.97 -0.03 12.67
C LYS A 82 10.10 -1.54 12.57
N SER A 83 9.53 -2.27 13.53
CA SER A 83 9.54 -3.74 13.55
C SER A 83 8.74 -4.35 12.37
N ALA A 84 7.56 -3.80 12.05
CA ALA A 84 6.75 -4.23 10.91
C ALA A 84 7.45 -3.91 9.57
N TYR A 85 8.07 -2.73 9.46
CA TYR A 85 8.83 -2.31 8.28
C TYR A 85 10.02 -3.23 8.02
N LYS A 86 10.78 -3.59 9.06
CA LYS A 86 11.91 -4.56 8.96
C LYS A 86 11.44 -5.94 8.47
N ARG A 87 10.26 -6.38 8.91
CA ARG A 87 9.63 -7.65 8.50
C ARG A 87 8.93 -7.58 7.14
N LYS A 88 9.00 -6.45 6.43
CA LYS A 88 8.33 -6.20 5.14
C LYS A 88 6.80 -6.26 5.21
N TYR A 89 6.21 -6.11 6.40
CA TYR A 89 4.77 -5.95 6.58
C TYR A 89 4.37 -4.49 6.35
N PHE A 90 4.45 -4.05 5.10
CA PHE A 90 4.36 -2.64 4.71
C PHE A 90 3.00 -2.00 5.03
N ASN A 91 1.87 -2.70 4.84
CA ASN A 91 0.55 -2.17 5.22
C ASN A 91 0.46 -1.88 6.72
N LYS A 92 0.85 -2.85 7.56
CA LYS A 92 0.87 -2.67 9.02
C LYS A 92 1.87 -1.59 9.46
N ALA A 93 3.02 -1.52 8.79
CA ALA A 93 4.02 -0.48 9.06
C ALA A 93 3.45 0.91 8.80
N LYS A 94 2.72 1.08 7.68
CA LYS A 94 2.03 2.32 7.35
C LYS A 94 0.97 2.68 8.39
N GLU A 95 0.09 1.75 8.74
CA GLU A 95 -0.95 1.97 9.76
C GLU A 95 -0.34 2.41 11.11
N TYR A 96 0.73 1.75 11.56
CA TYR A 96 1.40 2.14 12.79
C TYR A 96 2.13 3.48 12.67
N ALA A 97 2.71 3.81 11.51
CA ALA A 97 3.36 5.08 11.26
C ALA A 97 2.36 6.25 11.30
N GLU A 98 1.20 6.12 10.65
CA GLU A 98 0.14 7.13 10.68
C GLU A 98 -0.38 7.37 12.10
N GLN A 99 -0.59 6.30 12.88
CA GLN A 99 -1.00 6.43 14.27
C GLN A 99 0.11 7.08 15.12
N CYS A 100 1.36 6.67 14.93
CA CYS A 100 2.53 7.25 15.60
C CYS A 100 2.61 8.75 15.33
N GLN A 101 2.44 9.17 14.08
CA GLN A 101 2.44 10.58 13.69
C GLN A 101 1.36 11.35 14.46
N LYS A 102 0.10 10.89 14.41
CA LYS A 102 -1.02 11.54 15.10
C LYS A 102 -0.79 11.69 16.60
N PHE A 103 -0.35 10.64 17.28
CA PHE A 103 -0.09 10.72 18.73
C PHE A 103 1.13 11.59 19.06
N SER A 104 2.14 11.62 18.18
CA SER A 104 3.32 12.48 18.35
C SER A 104 2.94 13.96 18.23
N GLU A 105 2.19 14.33 17.20
CA GLU A 105 1.69 15.71 17.00
C GLU A 105 0.81 16.17 18.16
N GLN A 106 -0.08 15.29 18.66
CA GLN A 106 -0.88 15.59 19.85
C GLN A 106 -0.02 15.77 21.10
N ALA A 107 1.01 14.93 21.28
CA ALA A 107 1.91 15.01 22.42
C ALA A 107 2.76 16.30 22.37
N GLU A 108 3.27 16.66 21.20
CA GLU A 108 3.99 17.91 20.94
C GLU A 108 3.13 19.13 21.26
N TYR A 109 1.91 19.18 20.71
CA TYR A 109 0.98 20.27 20.97
C TYR A 109 0.64 20.40 22.46
N GLN A 110 0.34 19.28 23.15
CA GLN A 110 0.04 19.31 24.58
C GLN A 110 1.24 19.75 25.42
N ALA A 111 2.44 19.34 25.05
CA ALA A 111 3.66 19.75 25.73
C ALA A 111 3.87 21.25 25.61
N PHE A 112 3.79 21.80 24.38
CA PHE A 112 3.88 23.25 24.18
C PHE A 112 2.79 24.01 24.91
N ARG A 113 1.55 23.52 24.89
CA ARG A 113 0.44 24.16 25.58
C ARG A 113 0.67 24.25 27.09
N LYS A 114 1.14 23.17 27.73
CA LYS A 114 1.43 23.18 29.17
C LYS A 114 2.58 24.14 29.51
N VAL A 115 3.66 24.08 28.73
CA VAL A 115 4.80 25.01 28.89
C VAL A 115 4.35 26.46 28.74
N ALA A 116 3.49 26.76 27.76
CA ALA A 116 2.96 28.11 27.54
C ALA A 116 2.01 28.58 28.67
N LEU A 117 1.28 27.66 29.30
CA LEU A 117 0.40 27.94 30.44
C LEU A 117 1.15 27.99 31.79
N GLY A 118 2.40 27.54 31.84
CA GLY A 118 3.19 27.46 33.07
C GLY A 118 2.82 26.30 33.99
N GLU A 119 2.21 25.23 33.44
CA GLU A 119 1.82 24.00 34.14
C GLU A 119 2.89 22.90 34.12
#